data_AF-A0A976GUS5-F1
#
_entry.id   AF-A0A976GUS5-F1
#
_cell.length_a   1.000
_cell.length_b   1.000
_cell.length_c   1.000
_cell.angle_alpha   90.00
_cell.angle_beta   90.00
_cell.angle_gamma   90.00
#
_symmetry.space_group_name_H-M   'P 1'
#
loop_
_entity.id
_entity.type
_entity.pdbx_description
1 polymer ?
#
loop_
_entity_poly.entity_id
_entity_poly.type
_entity_poly.pdbx_seq_one_letter_code
_entity_poly.pdbx_strand_id
1 'polypeptide(L)'
;MGKYQQLSKQPQTTTNKKQESIMKLFTSYSKISLALLTAFAATSTVITATLSNTKPAAAAQFCQCPIYVNNRFQLQPPYVWSAKDYGSVLARNGFTQVGPQPGAVVVMQPSFPGTHREHGHIGVVQNVNGNGTIAVRGSNQGNRGLFGEFNCNNVNVTNFGTSVNGRRDISFWVRGNNSNSGQQQPVQQPVQQPQNGFRQVNFPAWVMSSNGITLRNSPRLGDRSNQMVRFRQNLNFDGWAYGEVVNDLQLGTPDARWYKIAGTNFWVPSAYVNGNAPNSRPMP
;
A
#
# COMPACT_ATOMS: atom_id res chain seq x y z
N MET A 1 26.67 -57.89 -17.47
CA MET A 1 27.00 -57.84 -18.92
C MET A 1 26.19 -56.73 -19.55
N GLY A 2 26.83 -55.82 -20.30
CA GLY A 2 26.14 -54.73 -21.03
C GLY A 2 26.78 -53.36 -20.86
N LYS A 3 27.98 -53.16 -21.42
CA LYS A 3 28.62 -51.85 -21.66
C LYS A 3 28.02 -51.23 -22.91
N TYR A 4 27.68 -49.93 -22.92
CA TYR A 4 27.69 -49.03 -24.11
C TYR A 4 27.73 -47.58 -23.58
N GLN A 5 28.86 -46.88 -23.66
CA GLN A 5 29.40 -46.05 -24.76
C GLN A 5 29.05 -44.56 -24.63
N GLN A 6 30.11 -43.76 -24.51
CA GLN A 6 30.14 -42.31 -24.62
C GLN A 6 29.79 -41.84 -26.04
N LEU A 7 29.20 -40.65 -26.18
CA LEU A 7 29.44 -39.79 -27.33
C LEU A 7 29.24 -38.31 -26.98
N SER A 8 30.26 -37.53 -27.30
CA SER A 8 30.34 -36.08 -27.15
C SER A 8 29.64 -35.36 -28.31
N LYS A 9 29.29 -34.08 -28.10
CA LYS A 9 29.49 -32.98 -29.07
C LYS A 9 29.03 -31.65 -28.47
N GLN A 10 29.98 -30.71 -28.32
CA GLN A 10 29.70 -29.28 -28.18
C GLN A 10 29.28 -28.69 -29.54
N PRO A 11 28.43 -27.65 -29.56
CA PRO A 11 28.39 -26.71 -30.67
C PRO A 11 29.05 -25.37 -30.33
N GLN A 12 29.69 -24.85 -31.36
CA GLN A 12 30.52 -23.66 -31.43
C GLN A 12 29.73 -22.34 -31.40
N THR A 13 30.47 -21.32 -30.98
CA THR A 13 30.24 -19.88 -31.11
C THR A 13 29.85 -19.42 -32.52
N THR A 14 28.89 -18.50 -32.61
CA THR A 14 28.76 -17.57 -33.75
C THR A 14 28.75 -16.13 -33.25
N THR A 15 29.87 -15.46 -33.54
CA THR A 15 30.13 -14.03 -33.39
C THR A 15 29.45 -13.29 -34.54
N ASN A 16 28.54 -12.35 -34.24
CA ASN A 16 28.03 -11.40 -35.25
C ASN A 16 28.73 -10.06 -35.10
N LYS A 17 29.70 -9.82 -36.00
CA LYS A 17 30.19 -8.48 -36.37
C LYS A 17 29.33 -7.97 -37.54
N LYS A 18 29.30 -6.64 -37.66
CA LYS A 18 29.03 -5.84 -38.87
C LYS A 18 27.60 -5.29 -38.98
N GLN A 19 27.44 -4.01 -38.64
CA GLN A 19 27.16 -3.01 -39.67
C GLN A 19 27.53 -1.60 -39.19
N GLU A 20 28.55 -1.07 -39.86
CA GLU A 20 28.85 0.36 -39.96
C GLU A 20 27.90 0.99 -40.99
N SER A 21 27.32 2.14 -40.67
CA SER A 21 27.11 3.25 -41.62
C SER A 21 26.72 4.50 -40.83
N ILE A 22 27.65 5.44 -40.66
CA ILE A 22 27.74 6.66 -41.47
C ILE A 22 26.54 7.59 -41.21
N MET A 23 26.71 8.57 -40.34
CA MET A 23 26.31 9.92 -40.69
C MET A 23 27.28 10.94 -40.11
N LYS A 24 27.90 11.65 -41.06
CA LYS A 24 28.91 12.68 -40.92
C LYS A 24 28.27 14.02 -40.57
N LEU A 25 29.05 14.82 -39.85
CA LEU A 25 29.20 16.28 -39.94
C LEU A 25 27.92 17.13 -39.87
N PHE A 26 27.78 17.89 -38.78
CA PHE A 26 27.72 19.35 -38.88
C PHE A 26 28.47 19.97 -37.69
N THR A 27 29.71 20.35 -37.94
CA THR A 27 30.41 21.44 -37.27
C THR A 27 29.80 22.76 -37.75
N SER A 28 29.36 23.64 -36.84
CA SER A 28 29.65 25.06 -37.02
C SER A 28 29.59 25.81 -35.69
N TYR A 29 30.65 26.59 -35.52
CA TYR A 29 30.92 27.54 -34.47
C TYR A 29 29.82 28.60 -34.33
N SER A 30 29.59 29.06 -33.10
CA SER A 30 29.39 30.49 -32.89
C SER A 30 30.00 30.91 -31.56
N LYS A 31 31.22 31.44 -31.66
CA LYS A 31 31.85 32.28 -30.65
C LYS A 31 31.25 33.66 -30.81
N ILE A 32 30.47 34.14 -29.84
CA ILE A 32 30.11 35.56 -29.76
C ILE A 32 30.29 36.04 -28.31
N SER A 33 31.23 36.99 -28.21
CA SER A 33 31.32 38.11 -27.26
C SER A 33 31.68 37.82 -25.81
N LEU A 34 33.00 37.83 -25.60
CA LEU A 34 33.67 38.37 -24.42
C LEU A 34 33.61 39.91 -24.48
N ALA A 35 32.86 40.53 -23.58
CA ALA A 35 33.02 41.95 -23.20
C ALA A 35 32.30 42.25 -21.88
N LEU A 36 33.08 42.72 -20.89
CA LEU A 36 32.73 43.70 -19.84
C LEU A 36 31.51 43.39 -18.96
N LEU A 37 31.57 43.38 -17.63
CA LEU A 37 32.10 44.43 -16.77
C LEU A 37 32.13 43.92 -15.32
N THR A 38 33.10 44.43 -14.59
CA THR A 38 33.36 44.27 -13.15
C THR A 38 32.17 44.56 -12.23
N ALA A 39 31.91 43.64 -11.30
CA ALA A 39 31.40 43.97 -9.97
C ALA A 39 31.88 42.90 -8.98
N PHE A 40 33.01 43.14 -8.30
CA PHE A 40 33.37 42.41 -7.09
C PHE A 40 32.44 42.85 -5.96
N ALA A 41 31.28 42.20 -5.85
CA ALA A 41 30.56 42.17 -4.58
C ALA A 41 31.27 41.15 -3.70
N ALA A 42 31.95 41.62 -2.66
CA ALA A 42 32.45 40.77 -1.59
C ALA A 42 31.23 40.17 -0.85
N THR A 43 30.69 39.09 -1.37
CA THR A 43 29.71 38.26 -0.66
C THR A 43 30.47 37.55 0.44
N SER A 44 30.36 38.08 1.66
CA SER A 44 30.73 37.37 2.88
C SER A 44 29.93 36.07 2.92
N THR A 45 30.56 34.97 2.50
CA THR A 45 30.01 33.63 2.65
C THR A 45 30.05 33.30 4.14
N VAL A 46 28.99 33.64 4.85
CA VAL A 46 28.77 33.12 6.20
C VAL A 46 28.53 31.62 6.03
N ILE A 47 29.59 30.83 6.19
CA ILE A 47 29.48 29.39 6.36
C ILE A 47 28.75 29.19 7.68
N THR A 48 27.43 29.14 7.63
CA THR A 48 26.63 28.72 8.77
C THR A 48 26.92 27.23 8.92
N ALA A 49 27.88 26.89 9.78
CA ALA A 49 28.10 25.53 10.21
C ALA A 49 26.81 25.09 10.92
N THR A 50 25.93 24.43 10.18
CA THR A 50 24.79 23.74 10.75
C THR A 50 25.36 22.58 11.55
N LEU A 51 25.59 22.84 12.85
CA LEU A 51 25.77 21.80 13.85
C LEU A 51 24.50 20.96 13.80
N SER A 52 24.57 19.91 12.98
CA SER A 52 23.54 18.92 12.86
C SER A 52 23.50 18.25 14.22
N ASN A 53 22.51 18.64 15.03
CA ASN A 53 22.12 17.90 16.22
C ASN A 53 21.70 16.52 15.75
N THR A 54 22.67 15.62 15.59
CA THR A 54 22.44 14.22 15.29
C THR A 54 21.79 13.65 16.53
N LYS A 55 20.46 13.65 16.52
CA LYS A 55 19.66 12.93 17.51
C LYS A 55 20.30 11.56 17.67
N PRO A 56 20.75 11.16 18.88
CA PRO A 56 21.39 9.88 19.08
C PRO A 56 20.48 8.80 18.49
N ALA A 57 21.04 7.98 17.61
CA ALA A 57 20.31 6.91 16.96
C ALA A 57 19.74 6.02 18.06
N ALA A 58 18.41 5.99 18.18
CA ALA A 58 17.75 5.15 19.18
C ALA A 58 18.20 3.71 18.96
N ALA A 59 18.68 3.05 20.02
CA ALA A 59 19.11 1.66 19.93
C ALA A 59 17.94 0.80 19.42
N ALA A 60 18.21 -0.05 18.42
CA ALA A 60 17.20 -0.95 17.89
C ALA A 60 16.71 -1.89 19.00
N GLN A 61 15.40 -1.98 19.17
CA GLN A 61 14.75 -2.72 20.25
C GLN A 61 14.07 -3.98 19.73
N PHE A 62 13.68 -4.88 20.62
CA PHE A 62 12.85 -6.02 20.23
C PHE A 62 11.46 -5.53 19.81
N CYS A 63 10.99 -5.92 18.63
CA CYS A 63 9.69 -5.51 18.10
C CYS A 63 8.73 -6.68 17.92
N GLN A 64 7.46 -6.44 18.25
CA GLN A 64 6.35 -7.27 17.78
C GLN A 64 6.06 -7.00 16.29
N CYS A 65 5.49 -7.98 15.59
CA CYS A 65 5.25 -7.86 14.15
C CYS A 65 4.48 -6.59 13.72
N PRO A 66 3.49 -6.07 14.48
CA PRO A 66 2.82 -4.84 14.09
C PRO A 66 3.66 -3.58 14.34
N ILE A 67 4.55 -3.60 15.35
CA ILE A 67 5.49 -2.50 15.63
C ILE A 67 6.46 -2.31 14.46
N TYR A 68 6.96 -3.42 13.89
CA TYR A 68 7.82 -3.35 12.70
C TYR A 68 7.14 -2.64 11.53
N VAL A 69 5.88 -2.99 11.24
CA VAL A 69 5.12 -2.36 10.16
C VAL A 69 4.82 -0.88 10.47
N ASN A 70 4.47 -0.56 11.72
CA ASN A 70 4.27 0.82 12.16
C ASN A 70 5.54 1.66 11.92
N ASN A 71 6.70 1.17 12.33
CA ASN A 71 7.97 1.88 12.19
C ASN A 71 8.38 2.01 10.72
N ARG A 72 8.27 0.93 9.95
CA ARG A 72 8.67 0.90 8.53
C ARG A 72 7.90 1.89 7.69
N PHE A 73 6.60 2.04 7.93
CA PHE A 73 5.75 2.91 7.14
C PHE A 73 5.34 4.19 7.87
N GLN A 74 5.87 4.45 9.06
CA GLN A 74 5.53 5.61 9.88
C GLN A 74 4.01 5.78 9.99
N LEU A 75 3.32 4.68 10.31
CA LEU A 75 1.87 4.68 10.42
C LEU A 75 1.45 5.65 11.52
N GLN A 76 0.34 6.35 11.30
CA GLN A 76 -0.26 7.25 12.26
C GLN A 76 -1.21 6.48 13.18
N PRO A 77 -1.27 6.83 14.47
CA PRO A 77 -2.16 6.20 15.45
C PRO A 77 -3.66 6.44 15.12
N PRO A 78 -4.59 5.73 15.79
CA PRO A 78 -4.36 4.67 16.77
C PRO A 78 -3.87 3.36 16.15
N TYR A 79 -2.89 2.75 16.80
CA TYR A 79 -2.41 1.40 16.51
C TYR A 79 -3.32 0.38 17.20
N VAL A 80 -3.34 -0.84 16.67
CA VAL A 80 -3.98 -1.99 17.31
C VAL A 80 -2.90 -3.00 17.69
N TRP A 81 -3.17 -3.84 18.69
CA TRP A 81 -2.20 -4.84 19.12
C TRP A 81 -2.19 -6.07 18.21
N SER A 82 -3.36 -6.56 17.81
CA SER A 82 -3.48 -7.78 17.02
C SER A 82 -3.27 -7.50 15.53
N ALA A 83 -2.38 -8.26 14.90
CA ALA A 83 -2.10 -8.15 13.47
C ALA A 83 -3.37 -8.35 12.60
N LYS A 84 -4.28 -9.22 13.01
CA LYS A 84 -5.53 -9.50 12.29
C LYS A 84 -6.42 -8.27 12.02
N ASP A 85 -6.31 -7.23 12.85
CA ASP A 85 -7.15 -6.03 12.82
C ASP A 85 -6.51 -4.88 12.01
N TYR A 86 -5.31 -5.09 11.45
CA TYR A 86 -4.52 -4.04 10.81
C TYR A 86 -5.06 -3.53 9.47
N GLY A 87 -5.98 -4.24 8.81
CA GLY A 87 -6.54 -3.78 7.54
C GLY A 87 -7.11 -2.35 7.65
N SER A 88 -7.85 -2.08 8.74
CA SER A 88 -8.40 -0.74 9.01
C SER A 88 -7.35 0.33 9.32
N VAL A 89 -6.24 -0.07 9.96
CA VAL A 89 -5.11 0.82 10.28
C VAL A 89 -4.34 1.18 9.00
N LEU A 90 -4.09 0.21 8.13
CA LEU A 90 -3.42 0.39 6.85
C LEU A 90 -4.25 1.29 5.92
N ALA A 91 -5.54 1.01 5.78
CA ALA A 91 -6.46 1.83 4.96
C ALA A 91 -6.44 3.31 5.39
N ARG A 92 -6.54 3.57 6.70
CA ARG A 92 -6.46 4.95 7.26
C ARG A 92 -5.12 5.62 6.95
N ASN A 93 -4.06 4.84 6.78
CA ASN A 93 -2.70 5.30 6.51
C ASN A 93 -2.35 5.35 5.02
N GLY A 94 -3.37 5.43 4.16
CA GLY A 94 -3.21 5.60 2.72
C GLY A 94 -2.84 4.32 1.97
N PHE A 95 -3.04 3.15 2.59
CA PHE A 95 -2.87 1.89 1.90
C PHE A 95 -4.14 1.45 1.20
N THR A 96 -3.98 0.84 0.03
CA THR A 96 -5.05 0.19 -0.72
C THR A 96 -4.80 -1.31 -0.75
N GLN A 97 -5.88 -2.09 -0.65
CA GLN A 97 -5.79 -3.54 -0.77
C GLN A 97 -5.49 -3.92 -2.22
N VAL A 98 -4.59 -4.87 -2.42
CA VAL A 98 -4.13 -5.36 -3.73
C VAL A 98 -3.99 -6.89 -3.73
N GLY A 99 -3.58 -7.45 -4.88
CA GLY A 99 -3.10 -8.83 -4.97
C GLY A 99 -1.72 -9.04 -4.32
N PRO A 100 -1.28 -10.30 -4.19
CA PRO A 100 0.03 -10.62 -3.65
C PRO A 100 1.14 -10.05 -4.55
N GLN A 101 1.97 -9.17 -4.01
CA GLN A 101 3.13 -8.61 -4.71
C GLN A 101 4.25 -8.22 -3.74
N PRO A 102 5.52 -8.26 -4.17
CA PRO A 102 6.63 -7.72 -3.40
C PRO A 102 6.39 -6.28 -2.96
N GLY A 103 6.81 -5.93 -1.74
CA GLY A 103 6.64 -4.60 -1.13
C GLY A 103 5.28 -4.38 -0.47
N ALA A 104 4.28 -5.22 -0.72
CA ALA A 104 2.99 -5.11 -0.04
C ALA A 104 3.10 -5.48 1.46
N VAL A 105 2.36 -4.78 2.30
CA VAL A 105 2.07 -5.22 3.67
C VAL A 105 1.09 -6.37 3.59
N VAL A 106 1.46 -7.53 4.15
CA VAL A 106 0.58 -8.70 4.24
C VAL A 106 0.00 -8.78 5.64
N VAL A 107 -1.33 -8.87 5.74
CA VAL A 107 -2.06 -9.15 6.98
C VAL A 107 -2.63 -10.56 6.87
N MET A 108 -2.17 -11.46 7.72
CA MET A 108 -2.61 -12.84 7.80
C MET A 108 -3.51 -13.01 9.02
N GLN A 109 -4.70 -13.56 8.80
CA GLN A 109 -5.66 -13.86 9.86
C GLN A 109 -5.21 -15.09 10.67
N PRO A 110 -5.75 -15.30 11.88
CA PRO A 110 -5.34 -16.42 12.73
C PRO A 110 -5.59 -17.81 12.13
N SER A 111 -6.48 -17.94 11.15
CA SER A 111 -6.72 -19.18 10.42
C SER A 111 -5.66 -19.49 9.34
N PHE A 112 -4.78 -18.54 9.01
CA PHE A 112 -3.73 -18.76 8.02
C PHE A 112 -2.63 -19.65 8.64
N PRO A 113 -2.28 -20.79 8.01
CA PRO A 113 -1.31 -21.73 8.58
C PRO A 113 0.07 -21.09 8.80
N GLY A 114 0.64 -21.30 9.99
CA GLY A 114 1.92 -20.74 10.40
C GLY A 114 1.83 -19.40 11.13
N THR A 115 0.63 -18.89 11.43
CA THR A 115 0.42 -17.63 12.18
C THR A 115 -0.02 -17.88 13.62
N HIS A 116 0.00 -16.81 14.44
CA HIS A 116 -0.52 -16.88 15.81
C HIS A 116 -2.04 -17.08 15.80
N ARG A 117 -2.52 -18.10 16.52
CA ARG A 117 -3.94 -18.52 16.52
C ARG A 117 -4.94 -17.50 17.06
N GLU A 118 -4.47 -16.47 17.75
CA GLU A 118 -5.33 -15.42 18.32
C GLU A 118 -5.15 -14.06 17.65
N HIS A 119 -3.93 -13.78 17.17
CA HIS A 119 -3.50 -12.43 16.77
C HIS A 119 -3.20 -12.32 15.27
N GLY A 120 -3.07 -13.44 14.56
CA GLY A 120 -2.64 -13.47 13.16
C GLY A 120 -1.15 -13.16 13.01
N HIS A 121 -0.76 -12.65 11.84
CA HIS A 121 0.59 -12.15 11.56
C HIS A 121 0.54 -10.98 10.59
N ILE A 122 1.54 -10.08 10.66
CA ILE A 122 1.69 -8.99 9.71
C ILE A 122 3.17 -8.80 9.36
N GLY A 123 3.45 -8.47 8.10
CA GLY A 123 4.80 -8.16 7.65
C GLY A 123 4.79 -7.54 6.25
N VAL A 124 5.95 -7.51 5.60
CA VAL A 124 6.10 -7.02 4.23
C VAL A 124 6.49 -8.16 3.32
N VAL A 125 5.77 -8.36 2.23
CA VAL A 125 6.09 -9.38 1.22
C VAL A 125 7.45 -9.04 0.60
N GLN A 126 8.43 -9.90 0.84
CA GLN A 126 9.75 -9.83 0.20
C GLN A 126 9.68 -10.46 -1.20
N ASN A 127 9.00 -11.58 -1.33
CA ASN A 127 8.88 -12.33 -2.58
C ASN A 127 7.54 -13.06 -2.68
N VAL A 128 7.03 -13.21 -3.90
CA VAL A 128 5.91 -14.10 -4.24
C VAL A 128 6.46 -15.18 -5.16
N ASN A 129 6.44 -16.43 -4.71
CA ASN A 129 6.98 -17.57 -5.46
C ASN A 129 5.96 -18.03 -6.52
N GLY A 130 6.41 -18.69 -7.59
CA GLY A 130 5.54 -19.17 -8.67
C GLY A 130 4.47 -20.17 -8.24
N ASN A 131 4.64 -20.85 -7.11
CA ASN A 131 3.63 -21.74 -6.50
C ASN A 131 2.62 -21.01 -5.59
N GLY A 132 2.67 -19.68 -5.54
CA GLY A 132 1.81 -18.84 -4.70
C GLY A 132 2.21 -18.78 -3.22
N THR A 133 3.33 -19.38 -2.82
CA THR A 133 3.89 -19.16 -1.47
C THR A 133 4.58 -17.80 -1.40
N ILE A 134 4.77 -17.26 -0.19
CA ILE A 134 5.38 -15.94 0.00
C ILE A 134 6.54 -15.98 0.99
N ALA A 135 7.54 -15.15 0.74
CA ALA A 135 8.55 -14.78 1.71
C ALA A 135 8.14 -13.45 2.35
N VAL A 136 8.07 -13.41 3.68
CA VAL A 136 7.62 -12.22 4.42
C VAL A 136 8.74 -11.74 5.30
N ARG A 137 9.04 -10.46 5.22
CA ARG A 137 9.95 -9.74 6.09
C ARG A 137 9.18 -9.12 7.24
N GLY A 138 9.60 -9.38 8.47
CA GLY A 138 8.94 -8.86 9.66
C GLY A 138 9.71 -9.18 10.92
N SER A 139 9.27 -8.64 12.05
CA SER A 139 9.82 -8.96 13.36
C SER A 139 9.02 -10.05 14.07
N ASN A 140 9.65 -10.73 15.03
CA ASN A 140 9.04 -11.75 15.88
C ASN A 140 8.34 -12.90 15.10
N GLN A 141 8.96 -13.40 14.04
CA GLN A 141 8.41 -14.45 13.17
C GLN A 141 9.39 -15.62 12.94
N GLY A 142 10.41 -15.73 13.81
CA GLY A 142 11.43 -16.77 13.81
C GLY A 142 12.64 -16.37 14.68
N ASN A 143 13.53 -17.34 14.95
CA ASN A 143 14.68 -17.16 15.87
C ASN A 143 16.04 -17.32 15.16
N ARG A 144 16.08 -17.30 13.82
CA ARG A 144 17.30 -17.48 13.02
C ARG A 144 17.44 -16.34 12.03
N GLY A 145 18.70 -15.94 11.79
CA GLY A 145 19.04 -14.90 10.81
C GLY A 145 18.44 -13.53 11.14
N LEU A 146 18.40 -13.16 12.42
CA LEU A 146 17.87 -11.88 12.87
C LEU A 146 18.80 -10.73 12.48
N PHE A 147 18.24 -9.60 12.08
CA PHE A 147 18.97 -8.37 11.80
C PHE A 147 18.18 -7.13 12.24
N GLY A 148 18.87 -5.98 12.27
CA GLY A 148 18.32 -4.69 12.61
C GLY A 148 17.67 -3.98 11.41
N GLU A 149 16.44 -3.50 11.55
CA GLU A 149 15.75 -2.69 10.53
C GLU A 149 14.62 -1.87 11.18
N PHE A 150 14.42 -0.61 10.78
CA PHE A 150 13.34 0.26 11.28
C PHE A 150 13.17 0.25 12.82
N ASN A 151 14.28 0.43 13.54
CA ASN A 151 14.37 0.41 15.01
C ASN A 151 14.00 -0.93 15.67
N CYS A 152 13.93 -2.02 14.90
CA CYS A 152 13.71 -3.37 15.38
C CYS A 152 14.99 -4.20 15.25
N ASN A 153 15.39 -4.94 16.28
CA ASN A 153 16.62 -5.76 16.29
C ASN A 153 16.39 -7.26 16.05
N ASN A 154 15.13 -7.66 15.87
CA ASN A 154 14.68 -9.04 15.73
C ASN A 154 13.90 -9.26 14.42
N VAL A 155 14.33 -8.61 13.34
CA VAL A 155 13.71 -8.73 12.00
C VAL A 155 14.35 -9.90 11.27
N ASN A 156 13.55 -10.69 10.55
CA ASN A 156 14.06 -11.68 9.59
C ASN A 156 13.12 -11.80 8.38
N VAL A 157 13.47 -12.70 7.45
CA VAL A 157 12.60 -13.09 6.33
C VAL A 157 12.20 -14.55 6.53
N THR A 158 10.91 -14.81 6.63
CA THR A 158 10.33 -16.15 6.83
C THR A 158 9.52 -16.56 5.62
N ASN A 159 9.77 -17.77 5.12
CA ASN A 159 8.96 -18.36 4.05
C ASN A 159 7.71 -19.00 4.66
N PHE A 160 6.54 -18.60 4.16
CA PHE A 160 5.27 -19.25 4.49
C PHE A 160 4.97 -20.29 3.43
N GLY A 161 5.02 -21.57 3.80
CA GLY A 161 4.84 -22.70 2.87
C GLY A 161 3.42 -22.87 2.33
N THR A 162 2.45 -22.11 2.83
CA THR A 162 1.07 -22.13 2.37
C THR A 162 0.89 -21.20 1.17
N SER A 163 0.27 -21.69 0.10
CA SER A 163 -0.09 -20.85 -1.05
C SER A 163 -1.14 -19.81 -0.65
N VAL A 164 -0.99 -18.57 -1.13
CA VAL A 164 -1.91 -17.46 -0.81
C VAL A 164 -3.03 -17.29 -1.84
N ASN A 165 -2.98 -18.03 -2.95
CA ASN A 165 -3.91 -17.90 -4.05
C ASN A 165 -5.33 -18.30 -3.64
N GLY A 166 -6.31 -17.42 -3.89
CA GLY A 166 -7.73 -17.67 -3.61
C GLY A 166 -8.11 -17.70 -2.12
N ARG A 167 -7.16 -17.38 -1.21
CA ARG A 167 -7.41 -17.40 0.22
C ARG A 167 -8.11 -16.12 0.69
N ARG A 168 -9.01 -16.27 1.66
CA ARG A 168 -9.77 -15.16 2.28
C ARG A 168 -9.22 -14.75 3.65
N ASP A 169 -8.30 -15.53 4.20
CA ASP A 169 -7.68 -15.31 5.51
C ASP A 169 -6.32 -14.60 5.41
N ILE A 170 -6.09 -13.91 4.30
CA ILE A 170 -4.89 -13.13 4.02
C ILE A 170 -5.27 -11.94 3.13
N SER A 171 -4.64 -10.80 3.36
CA SER A 171 -4.82 -9.58 2.55
C SER A 171 -3.49 -8.88 2.33
N PHE A 172 -3.37 -8.17 1.21
CA PHE A 172 -2.14 -7.48 0.80
C PHE A 172 -2.46 -6.01 0.58
N TRP A 173 -1.57 -5.14 1.01
CA TRP A 173 -1.82 -3.70 1.07
C TRP A 173 -0.60 -2.93 0.57
N VAL A 174 -0.78 -1.97 -0.32
CA VAL A 174 0.28 -1.04 -0.73
C VAL A 174 -0.10 0.37 -0.42
N ARG A 175 0.85 1.19 0.04
CA ARG A 175 0.61 2.61 0.21
C ARG A 175 0.51 3.26 -1.16
N GLY A 176 -0.59 3.96 -1.43
CA GLY A 176 -0.72 4.77 -2.63
C GLY A 176 0.40 5.81 -2.66
N ASN A 177 1.17 5.84 -3.75
CA ASN A 177 2.27 6.78 -3.92
C ASN A 177 1.72 8.20 -4.10
N ASN A 178 1.50 8.93 -3.01
CA ASN A 178 1.54 10.38 -3.07
C ASN A 178 3.01 10.80 -2.89
N SER A 179 3.69 10.91 -4.03
CA SER A 179 4.97 11.60 -4.26
C SER A 179 6.27 10.83 -3.96
N ASN A 180 7.02 10.56 -5.03
CA ASN A 180 8.49 10.47 -5.11
C ASN A 180 9.25 9.59 -4.09
N SER A 181 9.51 8.33 -4.44
CA SER A 181 10.82 7.70 -4.21
C SER A 181 11.12 6.55 -5.20
N GLY A 182 11.48 6.91 -6.43
CA GLY A 182 12.71 6.43 -7.08
C GLY A 182 12.98 4.95 -7.34
N GLN A 183 12.07 3.99 -7.21
CA GLN A 183 12.28 2.64 -7.77
C GLN A 183 11.10 2.18 -8.62
N GLN A 184 11.28 2.31 -9.95
CA GLN A 184 10.39 1.82 -10.97
C GLN A 184 10.39 0.28 -11.00
N GLN A 185 9.25 -0.33 -10.67
CA GLN A 185 8.88 -1.67 -11.15
C GLN A 185 7.84 -1.53 -12.28
N PRO A 186 7.80 -2.47 -13.25
CA PRO A 186 7.08 -2.30 -14.50
C PRO A 186 5.56 -2.26 -14.27
N VAL A 187 4.93 -1.26 -14.89
CA VAL A 187 3.51 -0.94 -14.79
C VAL A 187 2.67 -2.06 -15.40
N GLN A 188 1.89 -2.77 -14.58
CA GLN A 188 0.68 -3.45 -15.06
C GLN A 188 -0.50 -2.50 -14.90
N GLN A 189 -1.23 -2.30 -16.00
CA GLN A 189 -2.28 -1.29 -16.15
C GLN A 189 -3.43 -1.50 -15.13
N PRO A 190 -4.00 -0.41 -14.60
CA PRO A 190 -5.09 -0.48 -13.63
C PRO A 190 -6.39 -0.98 -14.28
N VAL A 191 -7.04 -1.94 -13.63
CA VAL A 191 -8.42 -2.33 -13.93
C VAL A 191 -9.30 -1.12 -13.62
N GLN A 192 -9.92 -0.54 -14.65
CA GLN A 192 -10.84 0.57 -14.52
C GLN A 192 -12.07 0.14 -13.71
N GLN A 193 -12.22 0.63 -12.48
CA GLN A 193 -13.51 0.60 -11.79
C GLN A 193 -14.49 1.47 -12.59
N PRO A 194 -15.72 0.99 -12.88
CA PRO A 194 -16.68 1.74 -13.67
C PRO A 194 -17.03 3.05 -12.96
N GLN A 195 -16.77 4.17 -13.63
CA GLN A 195 -17.29 5.47 -13.25
C GLN A 195 -18.82 5.48 -13.40
N ASN A 196 -19.52 5.05 -12.36
CA ASN A 196 -20.97 5.15 -12.30
C ASN A 196 -21.35 6.36 -11.45
N GLY A 197 -21.88 7.38 -12.12
CA GLY A 197 -22.27 8.67 -11.53
C GLY A 197 -23.27 8.56 -10.37
N PHE A 198 -23.44 9.68 -9.68
CA PHE A 198 -24.40 9.82 -8.58
C PHE A 198 -25.81 9.45 -9.02
N ARG A 199 -26.48 8.59 -8.25
CA ARG A 199 -27.86 8.16 -8.46
C ARG A 199 -28.74 8.80 -7.40
N GLN A 200 -29.51 9.79 -7.81
CA GLN A 200 -30.40 10.52 -6.92
C GLN A 200 -31.61 9.66 -6.53
N VAL A 201 -31.81 9.47 -5.23
CA VAL A 201 -32.95 8.74 -4.66
C VAL A 201 -33.04 9.07 -3.17
N ASN A 202 -34.26 9.32 -2.68
CA ASN A 202 -34.47 9.62 -1.27
C ASN A 202 -34.76 8.35 -0.49
N PHE A 203 -34.02 8.11 0.60
CA PHE A 203 -34.28 6.98 1.50
C PHE A 203 -33.73 7.25 2.92
N PRO A 204 -34.34 6.67 3.96
CA PRO A 204 -33.80 6.69 5.30
C PRO A 204 -32.89 5.48 5.57
N ALA A 205 -31.89 5.67 6.43
CA ALA A 205 -31.15 4.58 7.09
C ALA A 205 -30.69 5.05 8.48
N TRP A 206 -30.19 4.13 9.31
CA TRP A 206 -29.66 4.49 10.63
C TRP A 206 -28.22 4.03 10.83
N VAL A 207 -27.44 4.80 11.58
CA VAL A 207 -26.02 4.53 11.83
C VAL A 207 -25.83 3.27 12.67
N MET A 208 -25.22 2.23 12.11
CA MET A 208 -25.04 0.96 12.82
C MET A 208 -23.72 0.85 13.59
N SER A 209 -22.71 1.65 13.22
CA SER A 209 -21.42 1.66 13.92
C SER A 209 -21.60 2.13 15.37
N SER A 210 -21.23 1.30 16.35
CA SER A 210 -21.33 1.63 17.79
C SER A 210 -20.49 2.85 18.19
N ASN A 211 -19.41 3.12 17.45
CA ASN A 211 -18.55 4.29 17.62
C ASN A 211 -19.04 5.52 16.85
N GLY A 212 -20.23 5.46 16.23
CA GLY A 212 -20.68 6.44 15.25
C GLY A 212 -19.87 6.41 13.95
N ILE A 213 -20.09 7.41 13.11
CA ILE A 213 -19.42 7.56 11.80
C ILE A 213 -18.93 9.00 11.67
N THR A 214 -17.62 9.19 11.54
CA THR A 214 -17.09 10.45 10.99
C THR A 214 -17.63 10.59 9.56
N LEU A 215 -18.10 11.75 9.14
CA LEU A 215 -18.59 11.94 7.77
C LEU A 215 -17.42 12.05 6.77
N ARG A 216 -17.70 11.92 5.47
CA ARG A 216 -16.71 12.11 4.39
C ARG A 216 -17.10 13.23 3.43
N ASN A 217 -16.13 13.93 2.86
CA ASN A 217 -16.39 14.94 1.83
C ASN A 217 -16.56 14.31 0.42
N SER A 218 -16.17 13.04 0.26
CA SER A 218 -16.37 12.26 -0.96
C SER A 218 -16.61 10.77 -0.65
N PRO A 219 -16.99 9.94 -1.64
CA PRO A 219 -17.09 8.46 -1.52
C PRO A 219 -15.76 7.72 -1.28
N ARG A 220 -14.93 8.21 -0.35
CA ARG A 220 -13.60 7.68 -0.01
C ARG A 220 -13.40 7.70 1.50
N LEU A 221 -12.87 6.62 2.07
CA LEU A 221 -12.64 6.49 3.51
C LEU A 221 -11.62 7.48 4.05
N GLY A 222 -10.63 7.86 3.23
CA GLY A 222 -9.59 8.82 3.63
C GLY A 222 -10.07 10.28 3.71
N ASP A 223 -11.14 10.65 3.00
CA ASP A 223 -11.59 12.04 2.86
C ASP A 223 -12.53 12.46 4.00
N ARG A 224 -11.99 12.47 5.23
CA ARG A 224 -12.74 12.70 6.47
C ARG A 224 -13.08 14.18 6.65
N SER A 225 -14.30 14.47 7.09
CA SER A 225 -14.67 15.79 7.59
C SER A 225 -14.46 15.89 9.11
N ASN A 226 -14.69 17.06 9.68
CA ASN A 226 -14.73 17.29 11.12
C ASN A 226 -16.10 16.98 11.76
N GLN A 227 -17.06 16.48 10.97
CA GLN A 227 -18.41 16.15 11.42
C GLN A 227 -18.53 14.66 11.75
N MET A 228 -19.39 14.35 12.71
CA MET A 228 -19.65 12.97 13.14
C MET A 228 -21.13 12.77 13.42
N VAL A 229 -21.65 11.63 13.00
CA VAL A 229 -22.99 11.15 13.35
C VAL A 229 -22.89 10.03 14.37
N ARG A 230 -23.83 10.00 15.32
CA ARG A 230 -23.80 9.06 16.46
C ARG A 230 -24.40 7.71 16.10
N PHE A 231 -24.05 6.68 16.86
CA PHE A 231 -24.71 5.38 16.78
C PHE A 231 -26.24 5.52 16.92
N ARG A 232 -27.00 4.76 16.12
CA ARG A 232 -28.46 4.78 16.02
C ARG A 232 -29.10 6.10 15.58
N GLN A 233 -28.30 7.06 15.11
CA GLN A 233 -28.86 8.26 14.51
C GLN A 233 -29.52 7.90 13.17
N ASN A 234 -30.78 8.29 13.00
CA ASN A 234 -31.49 8.23 11.71
C ASN A 234 -30.96 9.33 10.78
N LEU A 235 -30.70 8.96 9.54
CA LEU A 235 -30.23 9.85 8.48
C LEU A 235 -31.13 9.69 7.26
N ASN A 236 -31.41 10.80 6.60
CA ASN A 236 -31.99 10.80 5.26
C ASN A 236 -30.86 10.99 4.24
N PHE A 237 -30.99 10.34 3.10
CA PHE A 237 -30.03 10.42 2.00
C PHE A 237 -30.74 10.90 0.73
N ASP A 238 -30.05 11.72 -0.08
CA ASP A 238 -30.57 12.20 -1.37
C ASP A 238 -30.10 11.34 -2.55
N GLY A 239 -29.26 10.33 -2.29
CA GLY A 239 -28.82 9.39 -3.31
C GLY A 239 -27.60 8.59 -2.90
N TRP A 240 -27.07 7.85 -3.86
CA TRP A 240 -25.91 6.98 -3.67
C TRP A 240 -24.99 6.96 -4.89
N ALA A 241 -23.75 6.55 -4.68
CA ALA A 241 -22.77 6.30 -5.73
C ALA A 241 -21.89 5.11 -5.37
N TYR A 242 -21.14 4.59 -6.34
CA TYR A 242 -20.04 3.68 -6.06
C TYR A 242 -18.77 4.47 -5.75
N GLY A 243 -18.00 4.01 -4.77
CA GLY A 243 -16.78 4.65 -4.29
C GLY A 243 -15.77 3.61 -3.78
N GLU A 244 -14.96 4.02 -2.80
CA GLU A 244 -13.99 3.13 -2.16
C GLU A 244 -14.69 1.95 -1.47
N VAL A 245 -14.15 0.75 -1.64
CA VAL A 245 -14.73 -0.48 -1.12
C VAL A 245 -14.52 -0.54 0.39
N VAL A 246 -15.60 -0.78 1.14
CA VAL A 246 -15.57 -0.89 2.60
C VAL A 246 -16.20 -2.22 3.00
N ASN A 247 -15.59 -2.94 3.94
CA ASN A 247 -16.23 -4.15 4.47
C ASN A 247 -17.45 -3.77 5.31
N ASP A 248 -18.59 -4.36 4.94
CA ASP A 248 -19.86 -4.25 5.64
C ASP A 248 -19.73 -4.75 7.09
N LEU A 249 -20.20 -3.96 8.06
CA LEU A 249 -20.06 -4.29 9.48
C LEU A 249 -20.98 -5.43 9.93
N GLN A 250 -22.05 -5.74 9.21
CA GLN A 250 -22.96 -6.87 9.50
C GLN A 250 -22.46 -8.15 8.83
N LEU A 251 -22.13 -8.06 7.55
CA LEU A 251 -21.92 -9.21 6.68
C LEU A 251 -20.43 -9.55 6.53
N GLY A 252 -19.53 -8.63 6.88
CA GLY A 252 -18.09 -8.79 6.66
C GLY A 252 -17.69 -8.83 5.18
N THR A 253 -18.63 -8.54 4.27
CA THR A 253 -18.42 -8.59 2.82
C THR A 253 -18.05 -7.21 2.28
N PRO A 254 -17.22 -7.14 1.23
CA PRO A 254 -16.94 -5.89 0.52
C PRO A 254 -18.21 -5.19 0.00
N ASP A 255 -18.32 -3.89 0.22
CA ASP A 255 -19.37 -3.03 -0.34
C ASP A 255 -18.81 -1.67 -0.79
N ALA A 256 -18.92 -1.40 -2.09
CA ALA A 256 -18.51 -0.14 -2.71
C ALA A 256 -19.59 0.96 -2.67
N ARG A 257 -20.78 0.74 -2.09
CA ARG A 257 -21.86 1.75 -2.09
C ARG A 257 -21.61 2.82 -1.02
N TRP A 258 -21.80 4.08 -1.41
CA TRP A 258 -21.73 5.26 -0.56
C TRP A 258 -23.01 6.07 -0.66
N TYR A 259 -23.50 6.54 0.48
CA TYR A 259 -24.76 7.28 0.59
C TYR A 259 -24.49 8.74 0.92
N LYS A 260 -25.12 9.65 0.18
CA LYS A 260 -24.98 11.10 0.35
C LYS A 260 -26.07 11.63 1.27
N ILE A 261 -25.70 12.21 2.40
CA ILE A 261 -26.64 12.72 3.41
C ILE A 261 -27.44 13.89 2.84
N ALA A 262 -28.74 13.83 3.04
CA ALA A 262 -29.71 14.77 2.49
C ALA A 262 -29.40 16.22 2.86
N GLY A 263 -29.46 17.12 1.88
CA GLY A 263 -29.20 18.56 2.08
C GLY A 263 -27.75 18.91 2.44
N THR A 264 -26.81 17.97 2.31
CA THR A 264 -25.38 18.20 2.58
C THR A 264 -24.52 17.72 1.42
N ASN A 265 -23.20 17.93 1.51
CA ASN A 265 -22.23 17.29 0.62
C ASN A 265 -21.48 16.13 1.29
N PHE A 266 -22.00 15.63 2.42
CA PHE A 266 -21.35 14.58 3.18
C PHE A 266 -21.77 13.19 2.74
N TRP A 267 -20.84 12.25 2.87
CA TRP A 267 -21.01 10.86 2.50
C TRP A 267 -20.74 9.93 3.69
N VAL A 268 -21.42 8.78 3.69
CA VAL A 268 -21.14 7.66 4.58
C VAL A 268 -21.07 6.36 3.77
N PRO A 269 -20.22 5.40 4.16
CA PRO A 269 -20.27 4.06 3.59
C PRO A 269 -21.61 3.40 3.92
N SER A 270 -22.21 2.72 2.94
CA SER A 270 -23.39 1.86 3.17
C SER A 270 -23.10 0.80 4.24
N ALA A 271 -21.88 0.25 4.21
CA ALA A 271 -21.32 -0.69 5.18
C ALA A 271 -21.49 -0.30 6.65
N TYR A 272 -21.71 0.98 6.95
CA TYR A 272 -21.79 1.52 8.31
C TYR A 272 -23.20 1.94 8.72
N VAL A 273 -24.20 1.76 7.85
CA VAL A 273 -25.60 2.08 8.13
C VAL A 273 -26.48 0.86 7.89
N ASN A 274 -27.60 0.79 8.60
CA ASN A 274 -28.63 -0.21 8.35
C ASN A 274 -29.80 0.44 7.61
N GLY A 275 -30.00 -0.01 6.38
CA GLY A 275 -30.90 0.54 5.39
C GLY A 275 -30.20 0.53 4.02
N ASN A 276 -30.94 0.21 2.96
CA ASN A 276 -30.39 0.09 1.61
C ASN A 276 -31.01 1.11 0.68
N ALA A 277 -30.17 1.76 -0.13
CA ALA A 277 -30.66 2.60 -1.20
C ALA A 277 -31.43 1.76 -2.24
N PRO A 278 -32.61 2.20 -2.71
CA PRO A 278 -33.34 1.53 -3.78
C PRO A 278 -32.49 1.35 -5.04
N ASN A 279 -32.64 0.20 -5.70
CA ASN A 279 -31.92 -0.16 -6.93
C ASN A 279 -30.39 -0.13 -6.81
N SER A 280 -29.84 -0.15 -5.59
CA SER A 280 -28.41 -0.34 -5.34
C SER A 280 -28.10 -1.82 -5.16
N ARG A 281 -26.90 -2.24 -5.62
CA ARG A 281 -26.39 -3.60 -5.40
C ARG A 281 -25.02 -3.51 -4.74
N PRO A 282 -24.75 -4.26 -3.65
CA PRO A 282 -23.40 -4.39 -3.11
C PRO A 282 -22.45 -4.87 -4.21
N MET A 283 -21.27 -4.27 -4.30
CA MET A 283 -20.21 -4.71 -5.19
C MET A 283 -18.88 -4.75 -4.42
N PRO A 284 -17.98 -5.68 -4.75
CA PRO A 284 -16.59 -5.63 -4.33
C PRO A 284 -15.81 -4.48 -4.95
#